data_AF-A0A1Q5A5I0-F1
#
_entry.id   AF-A0A1Q5A5I0-F1
#
_cell.length_a   1.000
_cell.length_b   1.000
_cell.length_c   1.000
_cell.angle_alpha   90.00
_cell.angle_beta   90.00
_cell.angle_gamma   90.00
#
_symmetry.space_group_name_H-M   'P 1'
#
loop_
_entity.id
_entity.type
_entity.pdbx_description
1 polymer ?
#
loop_
_entity_poly.entity_id
_entity_poly.type
_entity_poly.pdbx_seq_one_letter_code
_entity_poly.pdbx_strand_id
1 'polypeptide(L)' 'MQKLLLDLAERSAWTGAEAALGLAVVELADVPVWWAAPVALLAASAKSWVAGRLGRKGTASTLPAAADPASHATGV' A
#
# COMPACT_ATOMS: atom_id res chain seq x y z
N MET A 1 -19.13 10.05 -8.29
CA MET A 1 -19.53 8.82 -7.56
C MET A 1 -18.55 7.67 -7.78
N GLN A 2 -18.21 7.31 -9.03
CA GLN A 2 -17.25 6.23 -9.35
C GLN A 2 -15.88 6.38 -8.65
N LYS A 3 -15.32 7.59 -8.59
CA LYS A 3 -14.02 7.86 -7.94
C LYS A 3 -14.04 7.62 -6.43
N LEU A 4 -15.16 7.90 -5.76
CA LEU A 4 -15.33 7.64 -4.32
C LEU A 4 -15.45 6.14 -4.01
N LEU A 5 -16.17 5.39 -4.84
CA LEU A 5 -16.25 3.93 -4.71
C LEU A 5 -14.90 3.27 -4.96
N LEU A 6 -14.16 3.76 -5.95
CA LEU A 6 -12.81 3.29 -6.25
C LEU A 6 -11.84 3.59 -5.09
N ASP A 7 -11.89 4.82 -4.55
CA ASP A 7 -11.09 5.19 -3.37
C ASP A 7 -11.44 4.32 -2.16
N LEU A 8 -12.73 4.10 -1.91
CA LEU A 8 -13.19 3.24 -0.82
C LEU A 8 -12.70 1.80 -0.98
N ALA A 9 -12.79 1.24 -2.19
CA ALA A 9 -12.33 -0.11 -2.49
C ALA A 9 -10.81 -0.25 -2.34
N GLU A 10 -10.04 0.75 -2.77
CA GLU A 10 -8.59 0.74 -2.59
C GLU A 10 -8.19 0.85 -1.11
N ARG A 11 -8.87 1.71 -0.34
CA ARG A 11 -8.64 1.81 1.12
C ARG A 11 -8.95 0.50 1.81
N SER A 12 -10.13 -0.08 1.56
CA SER A 12 -10.54 -1.32 2.22
C SER A 12 -9.66 -2.50 1.82
N ALA A 13 -9.23 -2.58 0.56
CA ALA A 13 -8.31 -3.60 0.10
C ALA A 13 -6.94 -3.48 0.78
N TRP A 14 -6.36 -2.27 0.87
CA TRP A 14 -5.08 -2.07 1.55
C TRP A 14 -5.16 -2.33 3.04
N THR A 15 -6.22 -1.92 3.71
CA THR A 15 -6.46 -2.24 5.12
C THR A 15 -6.58 -3.74 5.32
N GLY A 16 -7.30 -4.44 4.44
CA GLY A 16 -7.43 -5.90 4.49
C GLY A 16 -6.08 -6.60 4.29
N ALA A 17 -5.26 -6.12 3.35
CA ALA A 17 -3.92 -6.64 3.11
C ALA A 17 -2.99 -6.42 4.32
N GLU A 18 -3.03 -5.25 4.95
CA GLU A 18 -2.27 -4.96 6.18
C GLU A 18 -2.71 -5.85 7.34
N ALA A 19 -4.02 -6.07 7.52
CA ALA A 19 -4.55 -6.98 8.53
C ALA A 19 -4.13 -8.44 8.29
N ALA A 20 -4.20 -8.91 7.03
CA ALA A 20 -3.76 -10.25 6.66
C ALA A 20 -2.25 -10.44 6.88
N LEU A 21 -1.46 -9.41 6.57
CA LEU A 21 -0.01 -9.42 6.83
C LEU A 21 0.29 -9.48 8.33
N GLY A 22 -0.42 -8.69 9.14
CA GLY A 22 -0.32 -8.74 10.60
C GLY A 22 -0.64 -10.13 11.16
N LEU A 23 -1.71 -10.76 10.66
CA LEU A 23 -2.08 -12.13 11.04
C LEU A 23 -0.98 -13.12 10.65
N ALA A 24 -0.46 -13.05 9.42
CA ALA A 24 0.59 -13.95 8.95
C ALA A 24 1.88 -13.79 9.78
N VAL A 25 2.24 -12.56 10.16
CA VAL A 25 3.42 -12.25 10.97
C VAL A 25 3.30 -12.82 12.38
N VAL A 26 2.13 -12.68 13.03
CA VAL A 26 1.92 -13.08 14.43
C VAL A 26 1.59 -14.57 14.56
N GLU A 27 0.63 -15.06 13.78
CA GLU A 27 0.08 -16.42 13.96
C GLU A 27 0.81 -17.47 13.14
N LEU A 28 1.33 -17.11 11.96
CA LEU A 28 1.89 -18.09 11.02
C LEU A 28 3.41 -18.17 11.06
N ALA A 29 4.08 -17.03 11.29
CA ALA A 29 5.53 -16.92 11.15
C ALA A 29 6.27 -16.65 12.47
N ASP A 30 5.55 -16.43 13.58
CA ASP A 30 6.08 -16.11 14.93
C ASP A 30 7.29 -15.17 14.85
N VAL A 31 7.13 -14.09 14.07
CA VAL A 31 8.25 -13.24 13.70
C VAL A 31 8.73 -12.48 14.94
N PRO A 32 10.02 -12.56 15.30
CA PRO A 32 10.56 -11.82 16.44
C PRO A 32 10.32 -10.33 16.24
N VAL A 33 10.00 -9.61 17.33
CA VAL A 33 9.65 -8.18 17.25
C VAL A 33 10.72 -7.32 16.56
N TRP A 34 11.99 -7.74 16.65
CA TRP A 34 13.13 -7.10 15.99
C TRP A 34 13.05 -7.16 14.45
N TRP A 35 12.39 -8.17 13.90
CA TRP A 35 12.16 -8.33 12.47
C TRP A 35 10.86 -7.66 11.98
N ALA A 36 9.96 -7.28 12.88
CA ALA A 36 8.72 -6.61 12.51
C ALA A 36 8.96 -5.29 11.76
N ALA A 37 9.95 -4.49 12.19
CA ALA A 37 10.28 -3.22 11.53
C ALA A 37 10.83 -3.41 10.09
N PRO A 38 11.82 -4.28 9.83
CA PRO A 38 12.23 -4.62 8.47
C PRO A 38 11.11 -5.17 7.58
N VAL A 39 10.25 -6.04 8.12
CA VAL A 39 9.12 -6.61 7.37
C VAL A 39 8.10 -5.53 7.02
N ALA A 40 7.78 -4.65 7.98
CA ALA A 40 6.91 -3.51 7.74
C ALA A 40 7.50 -2.56 6.69
N LEU A 41 8.82 -2.32 6.72
CA LEU A 41 9.50 -1.52 5.70
C LEU A 41 9.40 -2.16 4.31
N LEU A 42 9.59 -3.48 4.20
CA LEU A 42 9.42 -4.21 2.94
C LEU A 42 7.98 -4.13 2.43
N ALA A 43 7.00 -4.33 3.31
CA ALA A 43 5.58 -4.22 2.96
C ALA A 43 5.22 -2.80 2.49
N ALA A 44 5.72 -1.77 3.18
CA ALA A 44 5.52 -0.37 2.79
C ALA A 44 6.19 -0.04 1.44
N SER A 45 7.37 -0.59 1.19
CA SER A 45 8.08 -0.43 -0.09
C SER A 45 7.33 -1.12 -1.23
N ALA A 46 6.82 -2.34 -0.99
CA ALA A 46 6.00 -3.07 -1.95
C ALA A 46 4.70 -2.33 -2.27
N LYS A 47 3.99 -1.82 -1.25
CA LYS A 47 2.81 -0.99 -1.43
C LYS A 47 3.10 0.26 -2.27
N SER A 48 4.22 0.94 -2.00
CA SER A 48 4.66 2.12 -2.76
C SER A 48 5.00 1.79 -4.22
N TRP A 49 5.61 0.63 -4.48
CA TRP A 49 5.86 0.16 -5.85
C TRP A 49 4.56 -0.16 -6.60
N VAL A 50 3.62 -0.85 -5.95
CA VAL A 50 2.29 -1.14 -6.53
C VAL A 50 1.56 0.16 -6.86
N ALA A 51 1.62 1.17 -5.98
CA ALA A 51 1.08 2.50 -6.22
C ALA A 51 1.67 3.15 -7.49
N GLY A 52 2.99 3.06 -7.69
CA GLY A 52 3.65 3.63 -8.86
C GLY A 52 3.36 2.91 -10.18
N ARG A 53 2.88 1.65 -10.14
CA ARG A 53 2.56 0.85 -11.34
C ARG A 53 1.08 0.77 -11.67
N LEU A 54 0.23 0.66 -10.65
CA LEU A 54 -1.19 0.37 -10.77
C LEU A 54 -2.08 1.41 -10.09
N GLY A 55 -1.51 2.33 -9.30
CA GLY A 55 -2.24 3.36 -8.58
C GLY A 55 -2.85 4.40 -9.51
N ARG A 56 -3.98 4.99 -9.08
CA ARG A 56 -4.69 6.05 -9.81
C ARG A 56 -4.59 7.36 -9.05
N LYS A 57 -4.34 8.46 -9.77
CA LYS A 57 -4.23 9.79 -9.16
C LYS A 57 -5.46 10.16 -8.33
N GLY A 58 -5.22 10.53 -7.07
CA GLY A 58 -6.25 11.05 -6.18
C GLY A 58 -7.17 9.97 -5.62
N THR A 59 -6.68 8.74 -5.51
CA THR A 59 -7.21 7.69 -4.64
C THR A 59 -6.17 7.32 -3.58
N ALA A 60 -6.58 6.60 -2.54
CA ALA A 60 -5.72 6.24 -1.42
C ALA A 60 -4.57 5.26 -1.75
N SER A 61 -4.53 4.70 -2.95
CA SER A 61 -3.31 4.01 -3.42
C SER A 61 -2.17 4.98 -3.68
N THR A 62 -2.41 6.28 -3.79
CA THR A 62 -1.38 7.30 -4.08
C THR A 62 -1.07 8.20 -2.87
N LEU A 63 0.20 8.56 -2.72
CA LEU A 63 0.67 9.56 -1.76
C LEU A 63 0.08 10.96 -2.09
N PRO A 64 0.26 11.99 -1.23
CA PRO A 64 -0.03 13.37 -1.62
C PRO A 64 0.63 13.70 -2.96
N ALA A 65 -0.01 14.53 -3.81
CA ALA A 65 0.42 14.74 -5.20
C ALA A 65 1.91 15.10 -5.39
N ALA A 66 2.54 15.74 -4.40
CA ALA A 66 3.95 16.09 -4.40
C ALA A 66 4.92 14.90 -4.21
N ALA A 67 4.42 13.76 -3.72
CA ALA A 67 5.16 12.54 -3.44
C ALA A 67 4.57 11.31 -4.17
N ASP A 68 3.49 11.50 -4.95
CA ASP A 68 2.84 10.45 -5.71
C ASP A 68 3.62 10.12 -6.99
N PRO A 69 4.20 8.92 -7.12
CA PRO A 69 4.90 8.52 -8.33
C PRO A 69 4.03 8.56 -9.58
N ALA A 70 2.71 8.32 -9.45
CA ALA A 70 1.79 8.42 -10.57
C ALA A 70 1.58 9.88 -11.00
N SER A 71 1.80 10.85 -10.10
CA SER A 71 1.67 12.29 -10.33
C SER A 71 2.78 12.89 -11.19
N HIS A 72 3.96 12.28 -11.20
CA HIS A 72 5.04 12.64 -12.13
C HIS A 72 4.77 12.04 -13.52
N ALA A 73 5.10 12.78 -14.58
CA ALA A 73 5.07 12.23 -15.94
C ALA A 73 6.19 11.18 -16.04
N THR A 74 5.85 9.92 -15.78
CA THR A 74 6.69 8.79 -16.21
C THR A 74 6.56 8.72 -17.73
N GLY A 75 7.51 9.37 -18.41
CA GLY A 75 7.53 9.48 -19.86
C GLY A 75 7.44 8.11 -20.53
N VAL A 76 6.52 8.05 -21.51
CA VAL A 76 6.75 7.39 -22.79
C VAL A 76 7.03 8.49 -23.79
#